data_AF-A0A4V3WD38-F1
#
_entry.id   AF-A0A4V3WD38-F1
#
_cell.length_a   1.000
_cell.length_b   1.000
_cell.length_c   1.000
_cell.angle_alpha   90.00
_cell.angle_beta   90.00
_cell.angle_gamma   90.00
#
_symmetry.space_group_name_H-M   'P 1'
#
loop_
_entity.id
_entity.type
_entity.pdbx_description
1 polymer ?
#
loop_
_entity_poly.entity_id
_entity_poly.type
_entity_poly.pdbx_seq_one_letter_code
_entity_poly.pdbx_strand_id
1 'polypeptide(L)'
;MNDRAGPLVEGQAVLATNGMVVLQVCRPGVLTFVARGTAAEKLLPLMSVSADDQRLLTARVSAERLYRVQVPKAALLTITFHDDAYLPDTVPPQDRNLFVSAVRFVAMP
;
A
#
# COMPACT_ATOMS: atom_id res chain seq x y z
N MET A 1 12.96 -24.51 20.06
CA MET A 1 11.91 -23.50 19.87
C MET A 1 12.59 -22.15 19.79
N ASN A 2 12.70 -21.59 18.59
CA ASN A 2 13.41 -20.33 18.35
C ASN A 2 12.52 -19.47 17.43
N ASP A 3 11.36 -19.06 17.95
CA ASP A 3 10.35 -18.26 17.24
C ASP A 3 10.74 -16.78 17.18
N ARG A 4 11.94 -16.51 16.68
CA ARG A 4 12.23 -15.20 16.10
C ARG A 4 11.79 -15.26 14.65
N ALA A 5 10.48 -15.17 14.42
CA ALA A 5 9.95 -14.84 13.10
C ALA A 5 10.48 -13.45 12.73
N GLY A 6 11.64 -13.42 12.09
CA GLY A 6 12.12 -12.22 11.40
C GLY A 6 11.10 -11.81 10.34
N PRO A 7 11.08 -10.53 9.94
CA PRO A 7 10.23 -10.09 8.84
C PRO A 7 10.49 -10.94 7.60
N LEU A 8 9.42 -11.51 7.02
CA LEU A 8 9.52 -12.39 5.85
C LEU A 8 9.95 -11.62 4.59
N VAL A 9 9.72 -10.30 4.57
CA VAL A 9 10.20 -9.38 3.53
C VAL A 9 10.61 -8.06 4.20
N GLU A 10 11.91 -7.78 4.19
CA GLU A 10 12.46 -6.43 4.34
C GLU A 10 12.80 -5.93 2.94
N GLY A 11 11.88 -5.17 2.34
CA GLY A 11 12.06 -4.57 1.03
C GLY A 11 11.56 -3.14 1.06
N GLN A 12 12.44 -2.18 0.78
CA GLN A 12 12.00 -0.83 0.45
C GLN A 12 11.47 -0.84 -0.98
N ALA A 13 10.18 -1.11 -1.16
CA ALA A 13 9.50 -0.80 -2.41
C ALA A 13 9.09 0.68 -2.37
N VAL A 14 9.81 1.53 -3.10
CA VAL A 14 9.34 2.88 -3.40
C VAL A 14 8.57 2.78 -4.71
N LEU A 15 7.25 2.74 -4.62
CA LEU A 15 6.40 2.87 -5.80
C LEU A 15 5.93 4.32 -5.87
N ALA A 16 6.23 4.99 -6.98
CA ALA A 16 5.47 6.14 -7.45
C ALA A 16 4.49 5.63 -8.53
N THR A 17 3.47 6.43 -8.89
CA THR A 17 2.57 6.19 -10.04
C THR A 17 1.69 4.91 -9.91
N ASN A 18 0.85 4.61 -10.92
CA ASN A 18 -0.21 3.60 -11.05
C ASN A 18 0.25 2.12 -10.94
N GLY A 19 1.37 1.89 -10.25
CA GLY A 19 1.89 0.58 -9.91
C GLY A 19 1.10 -0.10 -8.79
N MET A 20 1.16 -1.43 -8.79
CA MET A 20 0.64 -2.28 -7.74
C MET A 20 1.81 -2.91 -6.99
N VAL A 21 1.79 -2.87 -5.64
CA VAL A 21 2.66 -3.73 -4.84
C VAL A 21 2.03 -5.11 -4.80
N VAL A 22 2.79 -6.15 -5.10
CA VAL A 22 2.37 -7.55 -4.91
C VAL A 22 3.34 -8.24 -3.97
N LEU A 23 2.81 -8.90 -2.93
CA LEU A 23 3.59 -9.64 -1.94
C LEU A 23 2.88 -10.96 -1.63
N GLN A 24 3.55 -12.08 -1.88
CA GLN A 24 3.04 -13.38 -1.44
C GLN A 24 3.43 -13.63 0.03
N VAL A 25 2.44 -13.93 0.88
CA VAL A 25 2.67 -14.28 2.29
C VAL A 25 2.11 -15.67 2.59
N CYS A 26 2.86 -16.46 3.35
CA CYS A 26 2.53 -17.87 3.57
C CYS A 26 1.83 -18.15 4.92
N ARG A 27 1.61 -17.13 5.75
CA ARG A 27 1.04 -17.24 7.10
C ARG A 27 0.29 -15.96 7.49
N PRO A 28 -0.60 -16.00 8.50
CA PRO A 28 -1.17 -14.80 9.09
C PRO A 28 -0.09 -13.84 9.62
N GLY A 29 -0.40 -12.54 9.68
CA GLY A 29 0.58 -11.54 10.12
C GLY A 29 0.08 -10.11 10.03
N VAL A 30 1.00 -9.17 10.18
CA VAL A 30 0.75 -7.72 10.04
C VAL A 30 1.56 -7.16 8.90
N LEU A 31 0.88 -6.54 7.94
CA LEU A 31 1.49 -5.70 6.92
C LEU A 31 1.59 -4.26 7.45
N THR A 32 2.77 -3.65 7.38
CA THR A 32 3.00 -2.24 7.68
C THR A 32 3.65 -1.55 6.51
N PHE A 33 3.21 -0.33 6.19
CA PHE A 33 3.79 0.47 5.12
C PHE A 33 3.48 1.94 5.33
N VAL A 34 4.27 2.81 4.72
CA VAL A 34 4.01 4.25 4.67
C VAL A 34 3.39 4.57 3.32
N ALA A 35 2.35 5.40 3.30
CA ALA A 35 1.80 5.94 2.06
C ALA A 35 1.59 7.45 2.15
N ARG A 36 1.87 8.16 1.06
CA ARG A 36 1.58 9.59 0.86
C ARG A 36 0.94 9.79 -0.52
N GLY A 37 0.17 10.85 -0.68
CA GLY A 37 -0.55 11.12 -1.92
C GLY A 37 -0.50 12.57 -2.36
N THR A 38 -0.51 12.82 -3.68
CA THR A 38 -0.77 14.15 -4.24
C THR A 38 -2.17 14.18 -4.82
N ALA A 39 -2.87 15.30 -4.66
CA ALA A 39 -4.22 15.47 -5.18
C ALA A 39 -4.21 16.06 -6.59
N ALA A 40 -5.23 15.74 -7.39
CA ALA A 40 -5.61 16.49 -8.58
C ALA A 40 -7.07 16.95 -8.41
N GLU A 41 -7.34 18.25 -8.57
CA GLU A 41 -8.64 18.91 -8.34
C GLU A 41 -9.34 18.47 -7.04
N LYS A 42 -8.58 18.40 -5.94
CA LYS A 42 -9.02 17.94 -4.61
C LYS A 42 -9.35 16.44 -4.51
N LEU A 43 -9.19 15.68 -5.59
CA LEU A 43 -9.31 14.22 -5.58
C LEU A 43 -8.03 13.63 -4.98
N LEU A 44 -8.17 13.07 -3.79
CA LEU A 44 -7.10 12.30 -3.15
C LEU A 44 -6.98 10.91 -3.76
N PRO A 45 -5.75 10.37 -3.90
CA PRO A 45 -5.51 8.98 -4.28
C PRO A 45 -6.35 8.01 -3.45
N LEU A 46 -7.03 7.10 -4.13
CA LEU A 46 -7.75 6.01 -3.50
C LEU A 46 -6.87 4.76 -3.49
N MET A 47 -6.47 4.32 -2.30
CA MET A 47 -5.66 3.13 -2.10
C MET A 47 -6.52 1.99 -1.54
N SER A 48 -6.27 0.76 -1.97
CA SER A 48 -6.75 -0.44 -1.28
C SER A 48 -5.63 -1.40 -0.93
N VAL A 49 -5.84 -2.17 0.14
CA VAL A 49 -5.05 -3.36 0.44
C VAL A 49 -5.97 -4.57 0.41
N SER A 50 -5.56 -5.63 -0.28
CA SER A 50 -6.32 -6.89 -0.37
C SER A 50 -5.42 -8.09 -0.07
N ALA A 51 -6.04 -9.16 0.41
CA ALA A 51 -5.47 -10.50 0.54
C ALA A 51 -6.30 -11.44 -0.33
N ASP A 52 -5.72 -11.90 -1.45
CA ASP A 52 -6.45 -12.55 -2.54
C ASP A 52 -7.62 -11.66 -3.02
N ASP A 53 -8.85 -12.14 -2.91
CA ASP A 53 -10.10 -11.44 -3.24
C ASP A 53 -10.69 -10.64 -2.06
N GLN A 54 -10.14 -10.78 -0.85
CA GLN A 54 -10.62 -10.10 0.33
C GLN A 54 -9.98 -8.72 0.50
N ARG A 55 -10.80 -7.67 0.42
CA ARG A 55 -10.35 -6.30 0.72
C ARG A 55 -10.17 -6.10 2.22
N LEU A 56 -8.96 -5.73 2.64
CA LEU A 56 -8.58 -5.51 4.04
C LEU A 56 -8.60 -4.04 4.44
N LEU A 57 -8.27 -3.14 3.50
CA LEU A 57 -8.24 -1.69 3.74
C LEU A 57 -8.68 -0.93 2.49
N THR A 58 -9.33 0.21 2.70
CA THR A 58 -9.50 1.26 1.68
C THR A 58 -9.26 2.61 2.33
N ALA A 59 -8.45 3.47 1.71
CA ALA A 59 -8.11 4.78 2.26
C ALA A 59 -7.91 5.82 1.16
N ARG A 60 -8.38 7.05 1.43
CA ARG A 60 -7.95 8.23 0.68
C ARG A 60 -6.66 8.76 1.31
N VAL A 61 -5.60 8.86 0.51
CA VAL A 61 -4.26 9.18 1.02
C VAL A 61 -3.91 10.61 0.64
N SER A 62 -3.67 11.48 1.63
CA SER A 62 -3.21 12.85 1.43
C SER A 62 -1.79 13.01 1.97
N ALA A 63 -1.65 13.33 3.26
CA ALA A 63 -0.36 13.41 3.93
C ALA A 63 0.25 12.02 4.12
N GLU A 64 1.57 12.01 4.35
CA GLU A 64 2.30 10.81 4.71
C GLU A 64 1.72 10.18 5.99
N ARG A 65 1.44 8.87 5.93
CA ARG A 65 0.86 8.12 7.04
C ARG A 65 1.35 6.69 7.06
N LEU A 66 1.61 6.18 8.27
CA LEU A 66 1.85 4.77 8.52
C LEU A 66 0.52 4.01 8.58
N TYR A 67 0.42 2.94 7.80
CA TYR A 67 -0.69 1.99 7.80
C TYR A 67 -0.25 0.68 8.44
N ARG A 68 -1.19 0.04 9.16
CA ARG A 68 -1.04 -1.30 9.73
C ARG A 68 -2.27 -2.10 9.35
N VAL A 69 -2.10 -3.21 8.65
CA VAL A 69 -3.18 -4.04 8.12
C VAL A 69 -2.99 -5.46 8.62
N GLN A 70 -4.05 -6.00 9.25
CA GLN A 70 -4.09 -7.38 9.70
C GLN A 70 -4.34 -8.31 8.52
N VAL A 71 -3.49 -9.32 8.37
CA VAL A 71 -3.59 -10.33 7.32
C VAL A 71 -3.94 -11.66 7.97
N PRO A 72 -5.18 -12.16 7.81
CA PRO A 72 -5.68 -13.26 8.63
C PRO A 72 -5.20 -14.64 8.19
N LYS A 73 -4.63 -14.77 6.99
CA LYS A 73 -4.24 -16.05 6.38
C LYS A 73 -3.09 -15.88 5.39
N ALA A 74 -2.52 -17.00 4.96
CA ALA A 74 -1.67 -17.03 3.77
C ALA A 74 -2.45 -16.50 2.56
N ALA A 75 -1.86 -15.60 1.79
CA ALA A 75 -2.52 -14.92 0.69
C ALA A 75 -1.52 -14.23 -0.25
N LEU A 76 -1.98 -13.88 -1.44
CA LEU A 76 -1.36 -12.87 -2.26
C LEU A 76 -1.84 -11.48 -1.82
N LEU A 77 -0.95 -10.71 -1.19
CA LEU A 77 -1.24 -9.34 -0.78
C LEU A 77 -1.04 -8.38 -1.94
N THR A 78 -1.98 -7.45 -2.09
CA THR A 78 -1.87 -6.36 -3.06
C THR A 78 -2.09 -5.01 -2.40
N ILE A 79 -1.29 -4.01 -2.76
CA ILE A 79 -1.55 -2.59 -2.49
C ILE A 79 -1.79 -1.93 -3.84
N THR A 80 -2.97 -1.35 -4.04
CA THR A 80 -3.43 -0.86 -5.34
C THR A 80 -3.82 0.61 -5.25
N PHE A 81 -3.40 1.39 -6.25
CA PHE A 81 -3.87 2.76 -6.49
C PHE A 81 -4.98 2.74 -7.55
N HIS A 82 -6.15 3.27 -7.20
CA HIS A 82 -7.32 3.32 -8.07
C HIS A 82 -7.51 4.69 -8.72
N ASP A 83 -8.20 4.70 -9.85
CA ASP A 83 -8.79 5.87 -10.53
C ASP A 83 -7.81 6.97 -10.94
N ASP A 84 -6.55 6.66 -11.24
CA ASP A 84 -5.48 7.62 -11.52
C ASP A 84 -5.91 8.80 -12.43
N ALA A 85 -5.40 9.99 -12.15
CA ALA A 85 -5.84 11.23 -12.79
C ALA A 85 -4.67 12.19 -13.01
N TYR A 86 -4.47 12.54 -14.29
CA TYR A 86 -3.55 13.57 -14.72
C TYR A 86 -4.31 14.70 -15.43
N LEU A 87 -4.10 15.93 -14.98
CA LEU A 87 -4.75 17.12 -15.48
C LEU A 87 -3.69 18.08 -16.04
N PRO A 88 -3.33 17.95 -17.34
CA PRO A 88 -2.27 18.76 -17.95
C PRO A 88 -2.65 20.23 -18.13
N ASP A 89 -3.95 20.52 -18.28
CA ASP A 89 -4.45 21.86 -18.61
C ASP A 89 -4.58 22.80 -17.40
N THR A 90 -4.27 22.34 -16.18
CA THR A 90 -4.23 23.20 -14.99
C THR A 90 -2.88 23.92 -14.87
N VAL A 91 -2.84 25.07 -14.18
CA VAL A 91 -1.59 25.80 -13.91
C VAL A 91 -1.34 25.92 -12.39
N PRO A 92 -0.35 25.20 -11.82
CA PRO A 92 0.52 24.22 -12.47
C PRO A 92 -0.25 22.94 -12.87
N PRO A 93 0.30 22.10 -13.77
CA PRO A 93 -0.27 20.79 -14.07
C PRO A 93 -0.44 19.97 -12.79
N GLN A 94 -1.57 19.30 -12.66
CA GLN A 94 -1.89 18.51 -11.49
C GLN A 94 -1.79 17.03 -11.82
N ASP A 95 -1.17 16.28 -10.92
CA ASP A 95 -0.94 14.85 -11.08
C ASP A 95 -1.23 14.12 -9.77
N ARG A 96 -2.19 13.20 -9.84
CA ARG A 96 -2.67 12.46 -8.69
C ARG A 96 -1.83 11.20 -8.51
N ASN A 97 -0.89 11.24 -7.58
CA ASN A 97 0.01 10.11 -7.36
C ASN A 97 -0.22 9.48 -6.01
N LEU A 98 -0.10 8.15 -5.95
CA LEU A 98 0.13 7.42 -4.71
C LEU A 98 1.61 7.05 -4.62
N PHE A 99 2.20 7.29 -3.46
CA PHE A 99 3.55 6.83 -3.14
C PHE A 99 3.48 5.87 -1.97
N VAL A 100 4.03 4.67 -2.14
CA VAL A 100 4.12 3.65 -1.09
C VAL A 100 5.58 3.37 -0.80
N SER A 101 5.95 3.29 0.47
CA SER A 101 7.30 3.01 0.94
C SER A 101 7.32 2.21 2.25
N ALA A 102 8.51 1.76 2.66
CA ALA A 102 8.72 1.03 3.92
C ALA A 102 7.77 -0.17 4.12
N VAL A 103 7.49 -0.91 3.04
CA VAL A 103 6.63 -2.09 3.07
C VAL A 103 7.31 -3.21 3.86
N ARG A 104 6.64 -3.69 4.90
CA ARG A 104 7.16 -4.74 5.78
C ARG A 104 6.03 -5.66 6.22
N PHE A 105 6.28 -6.96 6.18
CA PHE A 105 5.36 -7.96 6.70
C PHE A 105 5.99 -8.73 7.85
N VAL A 106 5.28 -8.82 8.97
CA VAL A 106 5.68 -9.58 10.15
C VAL A 106 4.66 -10.70 10.36
N ALA A 107 5.11 -11.95 10.21
CA ALA A 107 4.26 -13.11 10.47
C ALA A 107 3.90 -13.18 11.96
N MET A 108 2.67 -13.58 12.25
CA MET A 108 2.28 -13.98 13.60
C MET A 108 2.65 -15.46 13.83
N PRO A 109 2.89 -15.84 15.09
CA PRO A 109 3.09 -17.24 15.49
C PRO A 109 1.92 -18.14 15.09
#